data_AF-A0A965QZ49-F1
#
_entry.id   AF-A0A965QZ49-F1
#
_cell.length_a   1.000
_cell.length_b   1.000
_cell.length_c   1.000
_cell.angle_alpha   90.00
_cell.angle_beta   90.00
_cell.angle_gamma   90.00
#
_symmetry.space_group_name_H-M   'P 1'
#
loop_
_entity.id
_entity.type
_entity.pdbx_description
1 polymer ?
#
loop_
_entity_poly.entity_id
_entity_poly.type
_entity_poly.pdbx_seq_one_letter_code
_entity_poly.pdbx_strand_id
1 'polypeptide(L)' 'AGADAFITGEISEPQAHYARECGVSFIACGHHASERYGAPAVAGQIAQQLGLEHQFIDVDNPA' A
#
# COMPACT_ATOMS: atom_id res chain seq x y z
N ALA A 1 10.09 2.97 17.30
CA ALA A 1 8.81 2.24 17.32
C ALA A 1 9.16 0.75 17.37
N GLY A 2 8.89 0.04 18.47
CA GLY A 2 9.31 -1.37 18.64
C GLY A 2 8.43 -2.34 17.85
N ALA A 3 8.36 -2.17 16.53
CA ALA A 3 7.62 -3.06 15.64
C ALA A 3 8.52 -4.18 15.12
N ASP A 4 7.96 -5.38 14.91
CA ASP A 4 8.70 -6.55 14.44
C ASP A 4 8.87 -6.59 12.90
N ALA A 5 8.04 -5.82 12.18
CA ALA A 5 8.05 -5.76 10.73
C ALA A 5 7.70 -4.37 10.19
N PHE A 6 8.29 -4.05 9.04
CA PHE A 6 7.99 -2.88 8.22
C PHE A 6 7.55 -3.32 6.82
N ILE A 7 6.34 -2.91 6.43
CA ILE A 7 5.69 -3.28 5.17
C ILE A 7 5.54 -2.02 4.32
N THR A 8 5.94 -2.08 3.05
CA THR A 8 5.88 -0.96 2.11
C THR A 8 5.63 -1.44 0.68
N GLY A 9 5.41 -0.52 -0.26
CA GLY A 9 5.29 -0.83 -1.67
C GLY A 9 6.64 -1.18 -2.30
N GLU A 10 7.59 -0.24 -2.26
CA GLU A 10 8.87 -0.36 -2.96
C GLU A 10 10.05 -0.63 -2.04
N ILE A 11 11.06 -1.30 -2.60
CA ILE A 11 12.38 -1.46 -1.99
C ILE A 11 13.41 -0.48 -2.58
N SER A 12 14.25 0.09 -1.72
CA SER A 12 15.49 0.79 -2.08
C SER A 12 16.67 0.19 -1.31
N GLU A 13 17.88 0.35 -1.85
CA GLU A 13 19.10 -0.28 -1.33
C GLU A 13 19.33 -0.09 0.19
N PRO A 14 19.17 1.12 0.77
CA PRO A 14 19.44 1.33 2.19
C PRO A 14 18.50 0.55 3.12
N GLN A 15 17.30 0.20 2.66
CA GLN A 15 16.31 -0.47 3.49
C GLN A 15 16.75 -1.87 3.90
N ALA A 16 17.60 -2.53 3.09
CA ALA A 16 18.19 -3.81 3.48
C ALA A 16 19.19 -3.66 4.64
N HIS A 17 19.86 -2.52 4.75
CA HIS A 17 20.74 -2.20 5.87
C HIS A 17 19.93 -1.86 7.12
N TYR A 18 18.93 -0.98 6.98
CA TYR A 18 18.04 -0.62 8.08
C TYR A 18 17.31 -1.81 8.68
N ALA A 19 16.81 -2.74 7.85
CA ALA A 19 16.14 -3.94 8.34
C ALA A 19 17.06 -4.79 9.23
N ARG A 20 18.32 -4.98 8.80
CA ARG A 20 19.31 -5.76 9.55
C ARG A 20 19.76 -5.07 10.82
N GLU A 21 20.05 -3.77 10.75
CA GLU A 21 20.56 -2.99 11.88
C GLU A 21 19.48 -2.76 12.95
N CYS A 22 18.24 -2.56 12.54
CA CYS A 22 17.11 -2.38 13.46
C CYS A 22 16.50 -3.72 13.94
N GLY A 23 16.92 -4.86 13.38
CA GLY A 23 16.38 -6.17 13.72
C GLY A 23 14.90 -6.34 13.35
N VAL A 24 14.45 -5.71 12.26
CA VAL A 24 13.05 -5.76 11.80
C VAL A 24 12.91 -6.50 10.48
N SER A 25 11.80 -7.22 10.30
CA SER A 25 11.47 -7.82 9.00
C SER A 25 11.05 -6.74 8.02
N PHE A 26 11.63 -6.70 6.82
CA PHE A 26 11.23 -5.77 5.76
C PHE A 26 10.50 -6.50 4.65
N ILE A 27 9.33 -6.00 4.24
CA ILE A 27 8.47 -6.60 3.22
C ILE A 27 8.08 -5.53 2.19
N ALA A 28 8.54 -5.69 0.94
CA ALA A 28 8.09 -4.90 -0.20
C ALA A 28 6.99 -5.65 -0.96
N CYS A 29 5.80 -5.08 -1.02
CA CYS A 29 4.58 -5.70 -1.55
C CYS A 29 4.17 -5.19 -2.93
N GLY A 30 4.95 -4.29 -3.56
CA GLY A 30 4.61 -3.61 -4.80
C GLY A 30 3.81 -2.32 -4.54
N HIS A 31 4.16 -1.25 -5.25
CA HIS A 31 3.56 0.08 -5.05
C HIS A 31 2.06 0.04 -5.35
N HIS A 32 1.73 -0.35 -6.59
CA HIS A 32 0.34 -0.46 -7.04
C HIS A 32 -0.46 -1.44 -6.19
N ALA A 33 0.13 -2.61 -5.94
CA ALA A 33 -0.52 -3.68 -5.19
C ALA A 33 -0.90 -3.26 -3.76
N SER A 34 -0.09 -2.41 -3.12
CA SER A 34 -0.37 -1.92 -1.76
C SER A 34 -1.33 -0.73 -1.70
N GLU A 35 -1.41 0.07 -2.77
CA GLU A 35 -2.17 1.33 -2.77
C GLU A 35 -3.56 1.25 -3.43
N ARG A 36 -3.83 0.20 -4.23
CA ARG A 36 -5.08 0.06 -4.99
C ARG A 36 -6.37 -0.01 -4.17
N TYR A 37 -6.28 -0.14 -2.84
CA TYR A 37 -7.44 -0.29 -1.97
C TYR A 37 -7.98 1.03 -1.42
N GLY A 38 -7.13 2.06 -1.27
CA GLY A 38 -7.51 3.30 -0.59
C GLY A 38 -8.50 4.15 -1.39
N ALA A 39 -8.14 4.44 -2.64
CA ALA A 39 -8.96 5.24 -3.55
C ALA A 39 -10.40 4.68 -3.73
N PRO A 40 -10.61 3.38 -4.03
CA PRO A 40 -11.97 2.85 -4.16
C PRO A 40 -12.76 2.83 -2.86
N ALA A 41 -12.10 2.68 -1.70
CA ALA A 41 -12.78 2.73 -0.40
C ALA A 41 -13.37 4.12 -0.13
N VAL A 42 -12.59 5.17 -0.36
CA VAL A 42 -13.03 6.56 -0.19
C VAL A 42 -14.13 6.89 -1.19
N ALA A 43 -13.95 6.54 -2.46
CA ALA A 43 -14.94 6.77 -3.50
C ALA A 43 -16.26 6.03 -3.23
N GLY A 44 -16.20 4.79 -2.74
CA GLY A 44 -17.37 4.01 -2.31
C GLY A 44 -18.14 4.67 -1.16
N GLN A 45 -17.43 5.21 -0.15
CA GLN A 45 -18.09 5.95 0.93
C GLN A 45 -18.81 7.21 0.43
N ILE A 46 -18.16 7.99 -0.43
CA ILE A 46 -18.76 9.22 -0.99
C ILE A 46 -19.96 8.87 -1.86
N ALA A 47 -19.85 7.84 -2.70
CA ALA A 47 -20.93 7.40 -3.56
C ALA A 47 -22.18 7.00 -2.77
N GLN A 48 -22.00 6.26 -1.66
CA GLN A 48 -23.09 5.91 -0.77
C GLN A 48 -23.75 7.14 -0.13
N GLN A 49 -22.96 8.13 0.30
CA GLN A 49 -23.48 9.35 0.95
C GLN A 49 -24.25 10.25 -0.02
N LEU A 50 -23.87 10.27 -1.29
CA LEU A 50 -24.43 11.17 -2.30
C LEU A 50 -25.40 10.49 -3.27
N GLY A 51 -25.63 9.18 -3.12
CA GLY A 51 -26.50 8.40 -4.02
C GLY A 51 -25.94 8.30 -5.44
N LEU A 52 -24.62 8.23 -5.58
CA LEU A 52 -23.94 8.11 -6.87
C LEU A 52 -23.64 6.66 -7.20
N GLU A 53 -23.58 6.35 -8.49
CA GLU A 53 -22.95 5.12 -8.98
C GLU A 53 -21.43 5.30 -8.99
N HIS A 54 -20.70 4.27 -8.54
CA HIS A 54 -19.25 4.26 -8.51
C HIS A 54 -18.73 2.94 -9.07
N GLN A 55 -17.76 3.04 -9.98
CA GLN A 55 -17.04 1.90 -10.53
C GLN A 55 -15.54 2.16 -10.35
N PHE A 56 -14.88 1.23 -9.66
CA PHE A 56 -13.42 1.19 -9.63
C PHE A 56 -12.90 0.39 -10.81
N ILE A 57 -11.91 0.93 -11.51
CA ILE A 57 -11.22 0.28 -12.62
C ILE A 57 -9.79 0.04 -12.17
N ASP A 58 -9.47 -1.21 -11.87
CA ASP A 58 -8.11 -1.62 -11.56
C ASP A 58 -7.36 -1.84 -12.87
N VAL A 59 -6.29 -1.08 -13.07
CA VAL A 59 -5.38 -1.22 -14.21
C VAL A 59 -4.05 -1.69 -13.64
N ASP A 60 -3.72 -2.96 -13.90
CA ASP A 60 -2.50 -3.57 -13.38
C ASP A 60 -1.26 -2.76 -13.79
N ASN A 61 -0.50 -2.35 -12.78
CA ASN A 61 0.83 -1.78 -12.95
C ASN A 61 1.85 -2.73 -12.31
N PRO A 62 2.83 -3.26 -13.07
CA PRO A 62 3.83 -4.20 -12.54
C PRO A 62 4.88 -3.58 -11.61
N ALA A 63 4.85 -2.26 -11.38
CA ALA A 63 5.75 -1.56 -10.47
C ALA A 63 5.50 -1.85 -8.98
#